data_AF-A0A519H3U3-F1
#
_entry.id   AF-A0A519H3U3-F1
#
_cell.length_a   1.000
_cell.length_b   1.000
_cell.length_c   1.000
_cell.angle_alpha   90.00
_cell.angle_beta   90.00
_cell.angle_gamma   90.00
#
_symmetry.space_group_name_H-M   'P 1'
#
loop_
_entity.id
_entity.type
_entity.pdbx_description
1 polymer ?
#
loop_
_entity_poly.entity_id
_entity_poly.type
_entity_poly.pdbx_seq_one_letter_code
_entity_poly.pdbx_strand_id
1 'polypeptide(L)'
;MTREGAAGGRTGMRRVWTVALATILGIVGVATATAGVEHTQSAWTDTTYTSAVATAGTWSVPVSVGCTAMNANGTPKNGGFCEVLSVAVDQEWGTPGNRMRGYNVRLRSNAQDGYIQFTIDLSSAGSADFSWATAGLTAGSSHVTPNSGWTCADLPKLTGKTPTNWGWGPNSAIYFQITENRSSQAVNCG
;
A
#
# COMPACT_ATOMS: atom_id res chain seq x y z
N MET A 1 0.16 -65.78 -43.45
CA MET A 1 -1.21 -66.28 -43.21
C MET A 1 -2.14 -65.08 -43.07
N THR A 2 -2.85 -64.79 -44.16
CA THR A 2 -4.27 -64.36 -44.31
C THR A 2 -5.00 -63.78 -43.07
N ARG A 3 -5.44 -62.50 -43.13
CA ARG A 3 -6.77 -61.94 -43.54
C ARG A 3 -7.82 -62.01 -42.40
N GLU A 4 -8.36 -60.91 -41.86
CA GLU A 4 -9.31 -59.86 -42.35
C GLU A 4 -10.69 -60.01 -41.68
N GLY A 5 -11.27 -58.87 -41.27
CA GLY A 5 -12.67 -58.62 -40.89
C GLY A 5 -12.75 -57.23 -40.21
N ALA A 6 -13.11 -56.11 -40.86
CA ALA A 6 -14.38 -55.66 -41.49
C ALA A 6 -15.54 -55.61 -40.47
N ALA A 7 -16.41 -54.59 -40.34
CA ALA A 7 -16.75 -53.35 -41.06
C ALA A 7 -17.51 -52.41 -40.09
N GLY A 8 -17.50 -51.07 -40.24
CA GLY A 8 -18.62 -50.26 -40.81
C GLY A 8 -19.60 -49.77 -39.72
N GLY A 9 -20.16 -48.57 -39.68
CA GLY A 9 -20.19 -47.38 -40.55
C GLY A 9 -20.98 -46.27 -39.82
N ARG A 10 -20.78 -45.01 -40.24
CA ARG A 10 -21.46 -43.81 -39.70
C ARG A 10 -22.81 -43.59 -40.39
N THR A 11 -23.86 -43.34 -39.60
CA THR A 11 -25.17 -42.77 -40.01
C THR A 11 -25.85 -42.24 -38.74
N GLY A 12 -26.51 -41.08 -38.66
CA GLY A 12 -26.91 -40.14 -39.70
C GLY A 12 -27.53 -38.86 -39.11
N MET A 13 -27.74 -37.91 -40.02
CA MET A 13 -28.50 -36.66 -39.91
C MET A 13 -29.94 -36.81 -39.37
N ARG A 14 -30.44 -35.75 -38.70
CA ARG A 14 -31.81 -35.20 -38.77
C ARG A 14 -31.76 -33.78 -38.18
N ARG A 15 -31.85 -32.69 -38.97
CA ARG A 15 -33.07 -31.99 -39.46
C ARG A 15 -34.01 -31.62 -38.29
N VAL A 16 -34.55 -30.41 -38.08
CA VAL A 16 -35.34 -29.49 -38.96
C VAL A 16 -35.44 -28.13 -38.20
N TRP A 17 -35.03 -26.97 -38.76
CA TRP A 17 -35.84 -25.82 -39.23
C TRP A 17 -37.14 -25.49 -38.45
N THR A 18 -37.35 -24.25 -37.99
CA THR A 18 -38.21 -23.19 -38.60
C THR A 18 -38.40 -22.12 -37.49
N VAL A 19 -38.62 -20.82 -37.71
CA VAL A 19 -39.58 -20.12 -38.58
C VAL A 19 -39.03 -18.73 -38.90
N ALA A 20 -39.11 -18.35 -40.18
CA ALA A 20 -39.04 -16.97 -40.64
C ALA A 20 -40.47 -16.42 -40.82
N LEU A 21 -40.69 -15.14 -40.54
CA LEU A 21 -41.86 -14.42 -41.04
C LEU A 21 -41.40 -13.12 -41.72
N ALA A 22 -41.77 -12.99 -42.98
CA ALA A 22 -41.50 -11.85 -43.85
C ALA A 22 -42.82 -11.39 -44.49
N THR A 23 -42.85 -10.10 -44.86
CA THR A 23 -43.69 -9.35 -45.84
C THR A 23 -44.25 -8.07 -45.20
N ILE A 24 -44.28 -6.90 -45.85
CA ILE A 24 -45.02 -6.56 -47.09
C ILE A 24 -44.38 -5.33 -47.83
N LEU A 25 -44.48 -5.31 -49.18
CA LEU A 25 -44.22 -4.25 -50.19
C LEU A 25 -44.97 -2.92 -49.87
N GLY A 26 -44.68 -1.70 -50.35
CA GLY A 26 -43.88 -1.11 -51.42
C GLY A 26 -44.56 0.23 -51.79
N ILE A 27 -43.84 1.25 -52.31
CA ILE A 27 -44.31 2.35 -53.19
C ILE A 27 -43.08 3.09 -53.73
N VAL A 28 -43.12 3.44 -55.02
CA VAL A 28 -42.11 4.15 -55.82
C VAL A 28 -42.42 5.65 -55.90
N GLY A 29 -41.37 6.50 -55.94
CA GLY A 29 -41.38 7.93 -56.33
C GLY A 29 -41.41 8.89 -55.14
N VAL A 30 -40.63 9.98 -55.05
CA VAL A 30 -40.07 10.91 -56.06
C VAL A 30 -38.76 11.49 -55.49
N ALA A 31 -37.80 11.74 -56.37
CA ALA A 31 -36.53 12.40 -56.06
C ALA A 31 -36.72 13.87 -55.64
N THR A 32 -36.15 14.26 -54.51
CA THR A 32 -35.70 15.63 -54.25
C THR A 32 -34.33 15.58 -53.59
N ALA A 33 -33.34 16.16 -54.26
CA ALA A 33 -32.01 16.36 -53.70
C ALA A 33 -32.08 17.39 -52.58
N THR A 34 -31.81 16.97 -51.35
CA THR A 34 -31.47 17.87 -50.24
C THR A 34 -30.12 17.44 -49.71
N ALA A 35 -29.14 18.35 -49.81
CA ALA A 35 -27.79 18.16 -49.30
C ALA A 35 -27.82 17.61 -47.87
N GLY A 36 -27.34 16.38 -47.69
CA GLY A 36 -27.20 15.76 -46.39
C GLY A 36 -26.10 16.47 -45.63
N VAL A 37 -26.47 17.20 -44.58
CA VAL A 37 -25.56 17.72 -43.57
C VAL A 37 -24.84 16.52 -42.95
N GLU A 38 -23.53 16.40 -43.14
CA GLU A 38 -22.73 15.45 -42.36
C GLU A 38 -22.81 15.85 -40.89
N HIS A 39 -23.03 14.87 -40.01
CA HIS A 39 -22.96 15.10 -38.57
C HIS A 39 -21.53 15.51 -38.21
N THR A 40 -21.30 16.81 -38.03
CA THR A 40 -20.15 17.31 -37.28
C THR A 40 -20.30 16.78 -35.85
N GLN A 41 -19.65 15.65 -35.55
CA GLN A 41 -19.58 15.14 -34.20
C GLN A 41 -18.61 16.04 -33.43
N SER A 42 -19.15 17.08 -32.80
CA SER A 42 -18.46 17.78 -31.74
C SER A 42 -18.30 16.81 -30.57
N ALA A 43 -17.10 16.27 -30.40
CA ALA A 43 -16.71 15.54 -29.21
C ALA A 43 -16.60 16.54 -28.04
N TRP A 44 -17.74 16.86 -27.44
CA TRP A 44 -17.75 17.51 -26.14
C TRP A 44 -17.29 16.44 -25.13
N THR A 45 -16.01 16.47 -24.77
CA THR A 45 -15.54 15.77 -23.58
C THR A 45 -16.13 16.49 -22.37
N ASP A 46 -17.30 16.04 -21.92
CA ASP A 46 -17.84 16.46 -20.64
C ASP A 46 -16.84 16.03 -19.55
N THR A 47 -16.14 17.02 -18.99
CA THR A 47 -15.32 16.78 -17.80
C THR A 47 -16.29 16.57 -16.64
N THR A 48 -16.53 15.30 -16.30
CA THR A 48 -17.39 14.97 -15.16
C THR A 48 -16.58 15.19 -13.88
N TYR A 49 -16.90 16.25 -13.15
CA TYR A 49 -16.39 16.46 -11.81
C TYR A 49 -17.23 15.62 -10.84
N THR A 50 -16.62 14.59 -10.25
CA THR A 50 -17.19 13.91 -9.09
C THR A 50 -16.75 14.64 -7.84
N SER A 51 -17.70 15.21 -7.10
CA SER A 51 -17.44 15.76 -5.76
C SER A 51 -18.13 14.85 -4.75
N ALA A 52 -17.34 14.15 -3.95
CA ALA A 52 -17.86 13.45 -2.79
C ALA A 52 -17.87 14.40 -1.58
N VAL A 53 -19.03 14.60 -0.98
CA VAL A 53 -19.11 15.21 0.35
C VAL A 53 -18.59 14.15 1.32
N ALA A 54 -17.50 14.45 2.03
CA ALA A 54 -16.97 13.59 3.08
C ALA A 54 -18.08 13.37 4.12
N THR A 55 -18.73 12.21 4.07
CA THR A 55 -19.57 11.75 5.16
C THR A 55 -18.63 11.57 6.35
N ALA A 56 -19.07 11.94 7.56
CA ALA A 56 -18.31 11.82 8.80
C ALA A 56 -17.98 10.35 9.12
N GLY A 57 -17.09 9.77 8.34
CA GLY A 57 -16.32 8.57 8.62
C GLY A 57 -14.91 9.04 8.90
N THR A 58 -14.31 8.51 9.97
CA THR A 58 -12.89 8.66 10.21
C THR A 58 -12.15 8.01 9.05
N TRP A 59 -11.63 8.83 8.13
CA TRP A 59 -10.58 8.39 7.23
C TRP A 59 -9.41 7.98 8.12
N SER A 60 -9.15 6.68 8.24
CA SER A 60 -7.82 6.24 8.65
C SER A 60 -6.87 6.81 7.62
N VAL A 61 -6.14 7.85 8.01
CA VAL A 61 -5.03 8.38 7.23
C VAL A 61 -4.18 7.16 6.90
N PRO A 62 -3.99 6.82 5.62
CA PRO A 62 -3.07 5.75 5.26
C PRO A 62 -1.77 6.05 5.99
N VAL A 63 -1.28 5.12 6.81
CA VAL A 63 0.02 5.26 7.46
C VAL A 63 1.08 5.32 6.37
N SER A 64 1.34 6.53 5.89
CA SER A 64 2.42 6.82 4.98
C SER A 64 3.69 6.57 5.76
N VAL A 65 4.47 5.57 5.34
CA VAL A 65 5.85 5.42 5.80
C VAL A 65 6.54 6.76 5.55
N GLY A 66 7.08 7.37 6.60
CA GLY A 66 7.55 8.74 6.56
C GLY A 66 7.73 9.35 7.94
N CYS A 67 8.06 10.64 7.98
CA CYS A 67 8.24 11.36 9.23
C CYS A 67 7.85 12.83 9.12
N THR A 68 7.59 13.44 10.27
CA THR A 68 7.15 14.83 10.41
C THR A 68 8.00 15.51 11.48
N ALA A 69 8.50 16.71 11.17
CA ALA A 69 9.16 17.56 12.15
C ALA A 69 8.11 18.25 13.04
N MET A 70 8.22 18.04 14.34
CA MET A 70 7.29 18.55 15.35
C MET A 70 7.99 19.57 16.25
N ASN A 71 7.29 20.59 16.70
CA ASN A 71 7.72 21.46 17.79
C ASN A 71 7.65 20.73 19.13
N ALA A 72 8.38 21.22 20.14
CA ALA A 72 8.37 20.62 21.49
C ALA A 72 6.98 20.60 22.15
N ASN A 73 6.09 21.52 21.77
CA ASN A 73 4.70 21.59 22.26
C ASN A 73 3.75 20.58 21.60
N GLY A 74 4.24 19.75 20.68
CA GLY A 74 3.45 18.71 20.01
C GLY A 74 2.71 19.15 18.74
N THR A 75 2.91 20.38 18.26
CA THR A 75 2.37 20.80 16.96
C THR A 75 3.36 20.55 15.81
N PRO A 76 2.90 20.33 14.57
CA PRO A 76 3.80 20.30 13.41
C PRO A 76 4.59 21.59 13.28
N LYS A 77 5.87 21.48 12.94
CA LYS A 77 6.75 22.65 12.74
C LYS A 77 6.38 23.35 11.44
N ASN A 78 6.14 24.66 11.48
CA ASN A 78 5.88 25.43 10.27
C ASN A 78 7.15 25.46 9.39
N GLY A 79 7.02 25.14 8.10
CA GLY A 79 8.18 24.90 7.22
C GLY A 79 9.05 23.72 7.66
N GLY A 80 8.51 22.83 8.51
CA GLY A 80 9.18 21.63 8.96
C GLY A 80 9.38 20.64 7.81
N PHE A 81 10.57 20.10 7.68
CA PHE A 81 10.83 18.95 6.83
C PHE A 81 11.37 17.81 7.67
N CYS A 82 11.00 16.60 7.28
CA CYS A 82 11.59 15.38 7.78
C CYS A 82 11.61 14.35 6.66
N GLU A 83 12.74 13.69 6.49
CA GLU A 83 12.94 12.64 5.50
C GLU A 83 13.71 11.48 6.13
N VAL A 84 13.22 10.26 5.90
CA VAL A 84 13.91 9.02 6.24
C VAL A 84 14.88 8.72 5.10
N LEU A 85 16.18 8.83 5.35
CA LEU A 85 17.21 8.60 4.34
C LEU A 85 17.53 7.10 4.18
N SER A 86 17.56 6.37 5.29
CA SER A 86 17.83 4.94 5.28
C SER A 86 17.33 4.27 6.55
N VAL A 87 16.95 2.99 6.42
CA VAL A 87 16.64 2.08 7.52
C VAL A 87 17.55 0.88 7.34
N ALA A 88 18.42 0.61 8.30
CA ALA A 88 19.36 -0.51 8.22
C ALA A 88 19.42 -1.25 9.55
N VAL A 89 19.67 -2.56 9.47
CA VAL A 89 20.10 -3.34 10.64
C VAL A 89 21.58 -3.05 10.84
N ASP A 90 21.91 -2.41 11.96
CA ASP A 90 23.30 -2.17 12.36
C ASP A 90 23.92 -3.44 12.92
N GLN A 91 23.15 -4.19 13.73
CA GLN A 91 23.57 -5.41 14.40
C GLN A 91 22.41 -6.40 14.47
N GLU A 92 22.70 -7.68 14.23
CA GLU A 92 21.79 -8.80 14.46
C GLU A 92 22.52 -9.88 15.26
N TRP A 93 21.91 -10.40 16.31
CA TRP A 93 22.48 -11.48 17.13
C TRP A 93 21.39 -12.42 17.65
N GLY A 94 21.82 -13.59 18.12
CA GLY A 94 20.93 -14.67 18.56
C GLY A 94 20.68 -15.72 17.48
N THR A 95 19.70 -16.58 17.71
CA THR A 95 19.30 -17.67 16.80
C THR A 95 17.88 -17.46 16.30
N PRO A 96 17.51 -17.94 15.09
CA PRO A 96 16.16 -17.76 14.55
C PRO A 96 15.06 -18.15 15.56
N GLY A 97 14.07 -17.27 15.69
CA GLY A 97 13.01 -17.37 16.69
C GLY A 97 13.34 -16.71 18.04
N ASN A 98 14.59 -16.28 18.26
CA ASN A 98 15.05 -15.55 19.44
C ASN A 98 16.13 -14.50 19.10
N ARG A 99 16.14 -13.98 17.85
CA ARG A 99 17.10 -12.93 17.47
C ARG A 99 16.77 -11.58 18.10
N MET A 100 17.77 -10.74 18.19
CA MET A 100 17.63 -9.31 18.42
C MET A 100 18.25 -8.56 17.25
N ARG A 101 17.61 -7.44 16.86
CA ARG A 101 18.09 -6.55 15.81
C ARG A 101 18.20 -5.13 16.33
N GLY A 102 19.38 -4.53 16.21
CA GLY A 102 19.58 -3.10 16.34
C GLY A 102 19.34 -2.41 15.00
N TYR A 103 18.39 -1.49 14.96
CA TYR A 103 18.10 -0.69 13.77
C TYR A 103 18.74 0.69 13.90
N ASN A 104 19.47 1.10 12.86
CA ASN A 104 19.91 2.47 12.67
C ASN A 104 19.06 3.12 11.57
N VAL A 105 18.40 4.22 11.90
CA VAL A 105 17.60 4.99 10.95
C VAL A 105 18.24 6.35 10.78
N ARG A 106 18.67 6.67 9.57
CA ARG A 106 19.21 7.99 9.23
C ARG A 106 18.10 8.90 8.75
N LEU A 107 18.12 10.13 9.26
CA LEU A 107 17.07 11.12 9.07
C LEU A 107 17.70 12.45 8.68
N ARG A 108 17.00 13.18 7.83
CA ARG A 108 17.25 14.59 7.53
C ARG A 108 16.05 15.39 8.01
N SER A 109 16.25 16.27 8.99
CA SER A 109 15.15 17.03 9.60
C SER A 109 15.60 18.39 10.11
N ASN A 110 14.70 19.37 10.11
CA ASN A 110 14.89 20.67 10.77
C ASN A 110 14.07 20.81 12.05
N ALA A 111 13.68 19.71 12.72
CA ALA A 111 12.94 19.80 13.98
C ALA A 111 13.69 20.64 15.05
N GLN A 112 15.03 20.69 15.01
CA GLN A 112 15.90 21.42 15.94
C GLN A 112 15.60 21.05 17.40
N ASP A 113 15.03 21.99 18.18
CA ASP A 113 14.64 21.80 19.58
C ASP A 113 13.36 20.96 19.74
N GLY A 114 12.67 20.70 18.64
CA GLY A 114 11.51 19.83 18.60
C GLY A 114 11.85 18.34 18.63
N TYR A 115 10.95 17.55 18.06
CA TYR A 115 11.13 16.10 17.91
C TYR A 115 10.64 15.64 16.53
N ILE A 116 10.91 14.38 16.19
CA ILE A 116 10.41 13.75 14.98
C ILE A 116 9.32 12.77 15.37
N GLN A 117 8.15 12.88 14.74
CA GLN A 117 7.14 11.82 14.74
C GLN A 117 7.27 11.04 13.44
N PHE A 118 7.22 9.71 13.50
CA PHE A 118 7.47 8.87 12.33
C PHE A 118 6.63 7.61 12.30
N THR A 119 6.50 7.06 11.09
CA THR A 119 6.10 5.68 10.81
C THR A 119 7.13 5.08 9.87
N ILE A 120 7.80 4.01 10.30
CA ILE A 120 8.85 3.34 9.53
C ILE A 120 8.49 1.87 9.34
N ASP A 121 8.66 1.35 8.13
CA ASP A 121 8.55 -0.08 7.84
C ASP A 121 9.93 -0.74 7.96
N LEU A 122 10.04 -1.71 8.86
CA LEU A 122 11.28 -2.43 9.14
C LEU A 122 11.41 -3.74 8.34
N SER A 123 10.37 -4.15 7.60
CA SER A 123 10.30 -5.47 6.96
C SER A 123 11.38 -5.73 5.92
N SER A 124 11.81 -4.67 5.25
CA SER A 124 12.84 -4.74 4.19
C SER A 124 14.27 -4.70 4.74
N ALA A 125 14.45 -4.44 6.04
CA ALA A 125 15.75 -4.33 6.68
C ALA A 125 16.11 -5.63 7.41
N GLY A 126 17.25 -6.22 7.04
CA GLY A 126 17.78 -7.46 7.62
C GLY A 126 17.35 -8.73 6.88
N SER A 127 17.53 -9.88 7.53
CA SER A 127 17.15 -11.18 6.97
C SER A 127 15.62 -11.35 6.89
N ALA A 128 15.13 -11.97 5.81
CA ALA A 128 13.71 -12.08 5.49
C ALA A 128 12.93 -13.06 6.37
N ASP A 129 13.62 -13.92 7.11
CA ASP A 129 13.06 -14.99 7.94
C ASP A 129 12.75 -14.54 9.38
N PHE A 130 12.81 -13.24 9.67
CA PHE A 130 12.51 -12.71 11.00
C PHE A 130 11.02 -12.78 11.31
N SER A 131 10.68 -13.42 12.42
CA SER A 131 9.29 -13.51 12.88
C SER A 131 8.82 -12.18 13.49
N TRP A 132 7.99 -11.45 12.74
CA TRP A 132 7.34 -10.23 13.25
C TRP A 132 6.15 -10.53 14.19
N ALA A 133 5.53 -11.71 14.08
CA ALA A 133 4.34 -12.08 14.86
C ALA A 133 4.61 -12.17 16.37
N THR A 134 5.85 -12.49 16.75
CA THR A 134 6.32 -12.58 18.13
C THR A 134 7.25 -11.45 18.51
N ALA A 135 7.48 -10.49 17.60
CA ALA A 135 8.45 -9.45 17.80
C ALA A 135 7.98 -8.38 18.80
N GLY A 136 8.92 -7.62 19.33
CA GLY A 136 8.61 -6.45 20.15
C GLY A 136 9.76 -5.45 20.22
N LEU A 137 9.43 -4.18 20.38
CA LEU A 137 10.40 -3.13 20.67
C LEU A 137 10.96 -3.35 22.07
N THR A 138 12.28 -3.47 22.22
CA THR A 138 12.86 -3.76 23.54
C THR A 138 12.66 -2.58 24.50
N ALA A 139 12.39 -2.90 25.77
CA ALA A 139 12.39 -1.92 26.83
C ALA A 139 13.79 -1.29 26.94
N GLY A 140 13.87 0.03 27.04
CA GLY A 140 15.14 0.75 27.01
C GLY A 140 15.63 1.16 25.62
N SER A 141 14.85 0.92 24.55
CA SER A 141 15.09 1.50 23.23
C SER A 141 15.28 3.02 23.32
N SER A 142 16.53 3.47 23.15
CA SER A 142 16.99 4.75 23.71
C SER A 142 16.48 5.99 22.99
N HIS A 143 15.97 5.83 21.77
CA HIS A 143 15.65 6.95 20.88
C HIS A 143 14.22 6.94 20.33
N VAL A 144 13.41 5.98 20.76
CA VAL A 144 12.05 5.81 20.25
C VAL A 144 11.08 5.59 21.40
N THR A 145 10.01 6.37 21.39
CA THR A 145 8.82 6.15 22.21
C THR A 145 7.66 5.84 21.26
N PRO A 146 7.01 4.67 21.35
CA PRO A 146 5.82 4.37 20.57
C PRO A 146 4.72 5.41 20.77
N ASN A 147 3.94 5.68 19.72
CA ASN A 147 2.77 6.55 19.84
C ASN A 147 1.64 5.84 20.61
N SER A 148 0.74 6.63 21.18
CA SER A 148 -0.44 6.09 21.86
C SER A 148 -1.25 5.21 20.91
N GLY A 149 -1.60 4.01 21.37
CA GLY A 149 -2.35 3.01 20.59
C GLY A 149 -1.51 2.14 19.66
N TRP A 150 -0.19 2.36 19.54
CA TRP A 150 0.70 1.43 18.83
C TRP A 150 0.95 0.18 19.69
N THR A 151 0.86 -1.00 19.07
CA THR A 151 1.10 -2.28 19.71
C THR A 151 2.18 -3.07 18.96
N CYS A 152 2.73 -4.10 19.61
CA CYS A 152 3.68 -4.99 18.93
C CYS A 152 3.06 -5.79 17.77
N ALA A 153 1.73 -5.85 17.66
CA ALA A 153 1.06 -6.45 16.50
C ALA A 153 1.18 -5.57 15.23
N ASP A 154 1.52 -4.29 15.38
CA ASP A 154 1.71 -3.38 14.25
C ASP A 154 3.09 -3.55 13.59
N LEU A 155 4.02 -4.26 14.23
CA LEU A 155 5.29 -4.63 13.60
C LEU A 155 5.03 -5.47 12.34
N PRO A 156 5.79 -5.25 11.25
CA PRO A 156 7.06 -4.50 11.14
C PRO A 156 6.94 -2.98 11.05
N LYS A 157 5.74 -2.40 11.09
CA LYS A 157 5.55 -0.95 11.05
C LYS A 157 5.67 -0.35 12.44
N LEU A 158 6.74 0.40 12.67
CA LEU A 158 6.96 1.12 13.92
C LEU A 158 6.47 2.55 13.78
N THR A 159 5.50 2.93 14.62
CA THR A 159 5.03 4.32 14.71
C THR A 159 5.37 4.88 16.08
N GLY A 160 6.07 6.00 16.09
CA GLY A 160 6.57 6.59 17.34
C GLY A 160 7.09 8.00 17.18
N LYS A 161 7.75 8.45 18.24
CA LYS A 161 8.42 9.72 18.31
C LYS A 161 9.81 9.60 18.92
N THR A 162 10.67 10.54 18.56
CA THR A 162 11.99 10.70 19.15
C THR A 162 11.94 11.59 20.41
N PRO A 163 13.02 11.64 21.21
CA PRO A 163 13.21 12.69 22.21
C PRO A 163 13.10 14.10 21.63
N THR A 164 12.65 15.04 22.47
CA THR A 164 12.71 16.48 22.22
C THR A 164 14.13 17.02 22.44
N ASN A 165 14.43 18.19 21.88
CA ASN A 165 15.70 18.90 22.08
C ASN A 165 16.95 18.09 21.71
N TRP A 166 16.86 17.24 20.68
CA TRP A 166 17.99 16.41 20.25
C TRP A 166 18.91 17.13 19.23
N GLY A 167 18.56 18.35 18.79
CA GLY A 167 19.41 19.10 17.85
C GLY A 167 19.40 18.51 16.45
N TRP A 168 18.20 18.24 15.91
CA TRP A 168 18.02 17.66 14.58
C TRP A 168 18.64 18.48 13.47
N GLY A 169 19.29 17.81 12.53
CA GLY A 169 19.96 18.43 11.39
C GLY A 169 19.99 17.55 10.13
N PRO A 170 20.91 17.86 9.18
CA PRO A 170 20.93 17.20 7.87
C PRO A 170 21.41 15.74 7.90
N ASN A 171 22.05 15.29 8.98
CA ASN A 171 22.64 13.95 9.13
C ASN A 171 22.40 13.38 10.53
N SER A 172 21.16 13.37 11.00
CA SER A 172 20.82 12.77 12.29
C SER A 172 20.54 11.27 12.15
N ALA A 173 20.68 10.52 13.24
CA ALA A 173 20.34 9.10 13.26
C ALA A 173 19.67 8.73 14.58
N ILE A 174 18.73 7.80 14.52
CA ILE A 174 18.15 7.14 15.69
C ILE A 174 18.53 5.68 15.71
N TYR A 175 18.53 5.12 16.92
CA TYR A 175 18.85 3.73 17.18
C TYR A 175 17.85 3.14 18.17
N PHE A 176 17.35 1.94 17.86
CA PHE A 176 16.47 1.17 18.73
C PHE A 176 16.60 -0.31 18.41
N GLN A 177 16.06 -1.16 19.29
CA GLN A 177 16.22 -2.60 19.16
C GLN A 177 14.86 -3.30 19.11
N ILE A 178 14.75 -4.31 18.24
CA ILE A 178 13.60 -5.21 18.16
C ILE A 178 14.06 -6.61 18.55
N THR A 179 13.35 -7.24 19.49
CA THR A 179 13.46 -8.68 19.73
C THR A 179 12.51 -9.43 18.79
N GLU A 180 12.93 -10.58 18.28
CA GLU A 180 12.09 -11.52 17.52
C GLU A 180 11.10 -12.25 18.43
N ASN A 181 11.42 -12.36 19.73
CA ASN A 181 10.60 -13.03 20.72
C ASN A 181 10.40 -12.14 21.96
N ARG A 182 9.28 -11.42 21.96
CA ARG A 182 8.85 -10.56 23.07
C ARG A 182 8.59 -11.28 24.38
N SER A 183 8.40 -12.60 24.38
CA SER A 183 8.27 -13.35 25.64
C SER A 183 9.61 -13.53 26.37
N SER A 184 10.73 -13.38 25.65
CA SER A 184 12.08 -13.58 26.17
C SER A 184 12.75 -12.30 26.68
N GLN A 185 12.13 -11.14 26.49
CA GLN A 185 12.70 -9.83 26.79
C GLN A 185 11.63 -8.90 27.38
N ALA A 186 12.05 -7.91 28.16
CA ALA A 186 11.19 -6.77 28.46
C ALA A 186 10.96 -5.96 27.17
N VAL A 187 9.69 -5.65 26.87
CA VAL A 187 9.31 -4.95 25.65
C VAL A 187 8.39 -3.77 25.94
N ASN A 188 8.52 -2.72 25.13
CA ASN A 188 7.60 -1.59 25.06
C ASN A 188 6.60 -1.83 23.93
N CYS A 189 5.60 -2.66 24.20
CA CYS A 189 4.36 -2.72 23.42
C CYS A 189 3.35 -1.80 24.13
N GLY A 190 2.63 -0.94 23.39
CA GLY A 190 1.54 -0.15 23.99
C GLY A 190 0.38 -1.01 24.48
#